data_AF-A0A1E8BCE4-F1
#
_entry.id   AF-A0A1E8BCE4-F1
#
_cell.length_a   1.000
_cell.length_b   1.000
_cell.length_c   1.000
_cell.angle_alpha   90.00
_cell.angle_beta   90.00
_cell.angle_gamma   90.00
#
_symmetry.space_group_name_H-M   'P 1'
#
loop_
_entity.id
_entity.type
_entity.pdbx_description
1 polymer ?
#
loop_
_entity_poly.entity_id
_entity_poly.type
_entity_poly.pdbx_seq_one_letter_code
_entity_poly.pdbx_strand_id
1 'polypeptide(L)'
;MNSLQPGQTCEVSDAYVGMTDKVPTRVIVHRLTKEQQQKRLQDQIVREKKKGMKYSPRSKRLSGINVYMTNTPTDTVPMGQVHDWYSLRWQIEILFKTWKSFFQIHQCKKIKRERWECHLYGQLISILLCSSIMFQMRQLLLMKKKRELSEYKAIYMIKDYFLLLFQAIQKDTQELSKVLLRLFNLLQQNGRKSHRYEKKTVFDILGVVYNCTLSDNQAA
;
A
#
# COMPACT_ATOMS: atom_id res chain seq x y z
N MET A 1 29.41 -14.61 -4.45
CA MET A 1 27.93 -14.70 -4.31
C MET A 1 27.36 -16.09 -4.64
N ASN A 2 28.18 -17.16 -4.70
CA ASN A 2 27.69 -18.54 -4.85
C ASN A 2 27.39 -19.21 -3.50
N SER A 3 27.65 -18.54 -2.38
CA SER A 3 27.55 -19.08 -1.03
C SER A 3 26.12 -19.09 -0.46
N LEU A 4 25.22 -18.23 -0.94
CA LEU A 4 23.83 -18.16 -0.47
C LEU A 4 22.96 -19.15 -1.25
N GLN A 5 22.24 -20.03 -0.57
CA GLN A 5 21.27 -20.91 -1.23
C GLN A 5 20.00 -20.14 -1.66
N PRO A 6 19.26 -20.58 -2.69
CA PRO A 6 17.98 -19.97 -3.05
C PRO A 6 17.01 -19.92 -1.86
N GLY A 7 16.41 -18.77 -1.60
CA GLY A 7 15.54 -18.53 -0.43
C GLY A 7 16.29 -18.10 0.83
N GLN A 8 17.62 -18.19 0.86
CA GLN A 8 18.41 -17.78 2.02
C GLN A 8 18.57 -16.26 2.08
N THR A 9 18.51 -15.73 3.30
CA THR A 9 18.79 -14.33 3.62
C THR A 9 20.06 -14.26 4.45
N CYS A 10 20.96 -13.33 4.13
CA CYS A 10 22.05 -12.94 5.02
C CYS A 10 21.95 -11.47 5.39
N GLU A 11 22.53 -11.15 6.54
CA GLU A 11 22.61 -9.82 7.07
C GLU A 11 24.09 -9.43 7.25
N VAL A 12 24.40 -8.18 6.92
CA VAL A 12 25.66 -7.52 7.23
C VAL A 12 25.32 -6.35 8.14
N SER A 13 25.67 -6.47 9.43
CA SER A 13 25.33 -5.51 10.48
C SER A 13 26.18 -4.25 10.43
N ASP A 14 27.44 -4.35 10.02
CA ASP A 14 28.44 -3.27 10.11
C ASP A 14 28.68 -2.58 8.77
N ALA A 15 27.61 -2.15 8.09
CA ALA A 15 27.75 -1.36 6.86
C ALA A 15 27.64 0.14 7.16
N TYR A 16 28.39 0.94 6.43
CA TYR A 16 28.30 2.39 6.48
C TYR A 16 27.90 2.91 5.10
N VAL A 17 26.87 3.76 5.05
CA VAL A 17 26.36 4.36 3.82
C VAL A 17 26.56 5.87 3.87
N GLY A 18 27.13 6.42 2.81
CA GLY A 18 27.39 7.86 2.65
C GLY A 18 28.81 8.15 2.17
N MET A 19 28.97 9.22 1.38
CA MET A 19 30.29 9.65 0.89
C MET A 19 31.04 10.49 1.93
N THR A 20 30.35 11.43 2.57
CA THR A 20 30.88 12.31 3.63
C THR A 20 30.41 11.84 5.00
N ASP A 21 29.10 11.78 5.21
CA ASP A 21 28.51 11.37 6.47
C ASP A 21 28.19 9.87 6.44
N LYS A 22 29.02 9.08 7.12
CA LYS A 22 28.87 7.62 7.18
C LYS A 22 27.81 7.24 8.20
N VAL A 23 26.63 6.84 7.72
CA VAL A 23 25.53 6.40 8.57
C VAL A 23 25.62 4.89 8.82
N PRO A 24 25.65 4.42 10.09
CA PRO A 24 25.62 3.00 10.39
C PRO A 24 24.30 2.39 9.91
N THR A 25 24.41 1.34 9.11
CA THR A 25 23.30 0.73 8.38
C THR A 25 23.50 -0.79 8.33
N ARG A 26 22.40 -1.53 8.37
CA ARG A 26 22.37 -2.97 8.14
C ARG A 26 22.01 -3.24 6.69
N VAL A 27 22.74 -4.13 6.04
CA VAL A 27 22.46 -4.57 4.66
C VAL A 27 21.94 -6.00 4.70
N ILE A 28 20.74 -6.21 4.17
CA ILE A 28 20.08 -7.51 4.15
C ILE A 28 19.97 -7.96 2.70
N VAL A 29 20.58 -9.09 2.40
CA VAL A 29 20.61 -9.67 1.06
C VAL A 29 19.79 -10.94 1.06
N HIS A 30 18.72 -10.96 0.29
CA HIS A 30 17.84 -12.11 0.12
C HIS A 30 17.98 -12.67 -1.29
N ARG A 31 18.40 -13.94 -1.40
CA ARG A 31 18.42 -14.66 -2.68
C ARG A 31 17.02 -15.22 -2.94
N LEU A 32 16.44 -14.88 -4.08
CA LEU A 32 15.08 -15.33 -4.44
C LEU A 32 14.99 -16.85 -4.54
N THR A 33 13.78 -17.36 -4.38
CA THR A 33 13.47 -18.77 -4.71
C THR A 33 13.56 -19.00 -6.22
N LYS A 34 13.74 -20.26 -6.64
CA LYS A 34 13.82 -20.63 -8.06
C LYS A 34 12.57 -20.20 -8.84
N GLU A 35 11.39 -20.38 -8.25
CA GLU A 35 10.11 -19.97 -8.83
C GLU A 35 10.02 -18.45 -9.02
N GLN A 36 10.39 -17.68 -7.99
CA GLN A 36 10.40 -16.21 -8.06
C GLN A 36 11.39 -15.71 -9.11
N GLN A 37 12.57 -16.34 -9.20
CA GLN A 37 13.59 -16.02 -10.18
C GLN A 37 13.10 -16.30 -11.61
N GLN A 38 12.45 -17.44 -11.84
CA GLN A 38 11.88 -17.79 -13.15
C GLN A 38 10.78 -16.81 -13.58
N LYS A 39 9.90 -16.44 -12.65
CA LYS A 39 8.86 -15.42 -12.91
C LYS A 39 9.46 -14.07 -13.28
N ARG A 40 10.51 -13.62 -12.56
CA ARG A 40 11.22 -12.37 -12.92
C ARG A 40 11.90 -12.46 -14.28
N LEU A 41 12.45 -13.61 -14.64
CA LEU A 41 13.07 -13.80 -15.95
C LEU A 41 12.03 -13.69 -17.08
N GLN A 42 10.85 -14.28 -16.89
CA GLN A 42 9.72 -14.13 -17.83
C GLN A 42 9.29 -12.67 -17.96
N ASP A 43 9.09 -11.96 -16.84
CA ASP A 43 8.74 -10.53 -16.84
C ASP A 43 9.82 -9.68 -17.53
N GLN A 44 11.10 -10.04 -17.36
CA GLN A 44 12.20 -9.39 -18.07
C GLN A 44 12.16 -9.62 -19.56
N ILE A 45 11.91 -10.86 -20.03
CA ILE A 45 11.78 -11.17 -21.45
C ILE A 45 10.66 -10.33 -22.08
N VAL A 46 9.51 -10.21 -21.40
CA VAL A 46 8.40 -9.36 -21.86
C VAL A 46 8.83 -7.89 -21.94
N ARG A 47 9.58 -7.39 -20.94
CA ARG A 47 10.09 -6.00 -20.94
C ARG A 47 11.15 -5.77 -22.02
N GLU A 48 12.04 -6.73 -22.28
CA GLU A 48 13.06 -6.66 -23.33
C GLU A 48 12.38 -6.52 -24.69
N LYS A 49 11.36 -7.34 -24.96
CA LYS A 49 10.54 -7.24 -26.18
C LYS A 49 9.84 -5.90 -26.30
N LYS A 50 9.18 -5.43 -25.22
CA LYS A 50 8.44 -4.17 -25.23
C LYS A 50 9.34 -2.94 -25.42
N LYS A 51 10.57 -2.98 -24.92
CA LYS A 51 11.52 -1.85 -25.00
C LYS A 51 12.52 -1.95 -26.14
N GLY A 52 12.56 -3.08 -26.86
CA GLY A 52 13.56 -3.32 -27.91
C GLY A 52 15.01 -3.36 -27.41
N MET A 53 15.24 -3.69 -26.13
CA MET A 53 16.58 -3.70 -25.52
C MET A 53 16.85 -5.02 -24.81
N LYS A 54 18.09 -5.51 -24.84
CA LYS A 54 18.52 -6.72 -24.11
C LYS A 54 19.31 -6.33 -22.86
N TYR A 55 18.99 -6.95 -21.72
CA TYR A 55 19.77 -6.80 -20.50
C TYR A 55 21.04 -7.66 -20.55
N SER A 56 22.12 -7.17 -19.93
CA SER A 56 23.36 -7.93 -19.81
C SER A 56 23.19 -9.19 -18.94
N PRO A 57 24.00 -10.24 -19.14
CA PRO A 57 23.99 -11.44 -18.30
C PRO A 57 24.18 -11.13 -16.81
N ARG A 58 25.01 -10.13 -16.49
CA ARG A 58 25.24 -9.65 -15.13
C ARG A 58 23.95 -9.10 -14.50
N SER A 59 23.20 -8.26 -15.22
CA SER A 59 21.94 -7.72 -14.72
C SER A 59 20.86 -8.79 -14.54
N LYS A 60 20.81 -9.79 -15.43
CA LYS A 60 19.92 -10.96 -15.29
C LYS A 60 20.29 -11.83 -14.08
N ARG A 61 21.57 -11.92 -13.73
CA ARG A 61 22.01 -12.59 -12.49
C ARG A 61 21.62 -11.80 -11.24
N LEU A 62 21.83 -10.48 -11.26
CA LEU A 62 21.53 -9.60 -10.12
C LEU A 62 20.03 -9.48 -9.83
N SER A 63 19.15 -9.64 -10.83
CA SER A 63 17.70 -9.61 -10.62
C SER A 63 17.17 -10.76 -9.75
N GLY A 64 17.97 -11.83 -9.57
CA GLY A 64 17.70 -12.95 -8.67
C GLY A 64 17.92 -12.63 -7.19
N ILE A 65 18.28 -11.39 -6.84
CA ILE A 65 18.63 -10.96 -5.49
C ILE A 65 17.79 -9.73 -5.12
N ASN A 66 17.31 -9.68 -3.88
CA ASN A 66 16.79 -8.47 -3.27
C ASN A 66 17.81 -7.97 -2.24
N VAL A 67 18.07 -6.67 -2.24
CA VAL A 67 18.92 -6.03 -1.25
C VAL A 67 18.10 -4.96 -0.55
N TYR A 68 18.10 -5.01 0.77
CA TYR A 68 17.48 -4.04 1.65
C TYR A 68 18.56 -3.36 2.49
N MET A 69 18.38 -2.07 2.75
CA MET A 69 19.26 -1.28 3.60
C MET A 69 18.39 -0.60 4.65
N THR A 70 18.76 -0.74 5.92
CA THR A 70 17.99 -0.16 7.03
C THR A 70 18.90 0.22 8.19
N ASN A 71 18.63 1.36 8.82
CA ASN A 71 19.27 1.78 10.07
C ASN A 71 18.51 1.29 11.31
N THR A 72 17.42 0.54 11.13
CA THR A 72 16.62 0.00 12.24
C THR A 72 17.38 -1.13 12.93
N PRO A 73 17.46 -1.17 14.27
CA PRO A 73 18.16 -2.23 14.99
C PRO A 73 17.47 -3.59 14.83
N THR A 74 18.23 -4.67 14.99
CA THR A 74 17.76 -6.07 14.85
C THR A 74 16.66 -6.40 15.85
N ASP A 75 16.71 -5.80 17.03
CA ASP A 75 15.73 -5.99 18.10
C ASP A 75 14.34 -5.45 17.73
N THR A 76 14.27 -4.39 16.92
CA THR A 76 12.99 -3.80 16.49
C THR A 76 12.47 -4.48 15.23
N VAL A 77 13.32 -4.71 14.23
CA VAL A 77 12.96 -5.42 13.01
C VAL A 77 13.98 -6.51 12.70
N PRO A 78 13.62 -7.78 12.98
CA PRO A 78 14.43 -8.93 12.64
C PRO A 78 14.58 -9.08 11.12
N MET A 79 15.68 -9.69 10.66
CA MET A 79 15.99 -9.84 9.23
C MET A 79 14.85 -10.47 8.41
N GLY A 80 14.11 -11.42 8.99
CA GLY A 80 13.02 -12.13 8.33
C GLY A 80 11.81 -11.25 8.03
N GLN A 81 11.62 -10.15 8.77
CA GLN A 81 10.45 -9.27 8.62
C GLN A 81 10.73 -8.05 7.74
N VAL A 82 12.00 -7.72 7.45
CA VAL A 82 12.35 -6.51 6.68
C VAL A 82 11.68 -6.49 5.30
N HIS A 83 11.55 -7.64 4.64
CA HIS A 83 10.82 -7.72 3.37
C HIS A 83 9.33 -7.35 3.54
N ASP A 84 8.68 -7.88 4.56
CA ASP A 84 7.26 -7.65 4.84
C ASP A 84 7.03 -6.16 5.14
N TRP A 85 7.86 -5.55 5.98
CA TRP A 85 7.82 -4.11 6.25
C TRP A 85 8.05 -3.27 4.99
N TYR A 86 9.06 -3.62 4.19
CA TYR A 86 9.32 -2.91 2.93
C TYR A 86 8.17 -3.06 1.93
N SER A 87 7.45 -4.18 1.96
CA SER A 87 6.28 -4.39 1.08
C SER A 87 5.15 -3.40 1.36
N LEU A 88 5.04 -2.88 2.60
CA LEU A 88 4.07 -1.85 2.97
C LEU A 88 4.28 -0.53 2.21
N ARG A 89 5.47 -0.29 1.67
CA ARG A 89 5.73 0.86 0.79
C ARG A 89 4.70 0.96 -0.34
N TRP A 90 4.16 -0.16 -0.83
CA TRP A 90 3.12 -0.16 -1.86
C TRP A 90 1.84 0.60 -1.46
N GLN A 91 1.56 0.80 -0.16
CA GLN A 91 0.40 1.59 0.29
C GLN A 91 0.44 3.02 -0.26
N ILE A 92 1.62 3.65 -0.36
CA ILE A 92 1.71 5.00 -0.92
C ILE A 92 1.34 5.02 -2.41
N GLU A 93 1.68 3.95 -3.14
CA GLU A 93 1.30 3.82 -4.55
C GLU A 93 -0.21 3.65 -4.71
N ILE A 94 -0.86 2.88 -3.82
CA ILE A 94 -2.32 2.76 -3.78
C ILE A 94 -2.96 4.13 -3.51
N LEU A 95 -2.45 4.88 -2.53
CA LEU A 95 -2.94 6.21 -2.20
C LEU A 95 -2.83 7.16 -3.39
N PHE A 96 -1.65 7.26 -4.02
CA PHE A 96 -1.48 8.11 -5.21
C PHE A 96 -2.31 7.63 -6.40
N LYS A 97 -2.47 6.31 -6.57
CA LYS A 97 -3.34 5.75 -7.61
C LYS A 97 -4.79 6.18 -7.38
N THR A 98 -5.29 6.07 -6.15
CA THR A 98 -6.64 6.56 -5.77
C THR A 98 -6.78 8.05 -6.08
N TRP A 99 -5.80 8.88 -5.70
CA TRP A 99 -5.85 10.33 -5.94
C TRP A 99 -5.88 10.66 -7.43
N LYS A 100 -5.06 9.98 -8.23
CA LYS A 100 -5.04 10.16 -9.68
C LYS A 100 -6.33 9.67 -10.33
N SER A 101 -6.78 8.46 -10.00
CA SER A 101 -7.94 7.84 -10.65
C SER A 101 -9.25 8.52 -10.28
N PHE A 102 -9.48 8.82 -9.00
CA PHE A 102 -10.77 9.34 -8.56
C PHE A 102 -10.80 10.86 -8.49
N PHE A 103 -9.73 11.53 -8.08
CA PHE A 103 -9.72 12.98 -7.92
C PHE A 103 -9.06 13.71 -9.09
N GLN A 104 -8.45 12.97 -10.03
CA GLN A 104 -7.84 13.54 -11.23
C GLN A 104 -6.81 14.63 -10.91
N ILE A 105 -6.08 14.51 -9.79
CA ILE A 105 -5.10 15.53 -9.35
C ILE A 105 -3.95 15.75 -10.34
N HIS A 106 -3.72 14.80 -11.24
CA HIS A 106 -2.70 14.88 -12.28
C HIS A 106 -3.19 15.62 -13.54
N GLN A 107 -4.48 15.89 -13.67
CA GLN A 107 -5.05 16.56 -14.83
C GLN A 107 -5.01 18.07 -14.61
N CYS A 108 -4.06 18.72 -15.27
CA CYS A 108 -3.96 20.18 -15.26
C CYS A 108 -4.57 20.74 -16.54
N LYS A 109 -5.64 21.53 -16.40
CA LYS A 109 -6.18 22.33 -17.51
C LYS A 109 -5.36 23.61 -17.64
N LYS A 110 -5.16 24.07 -18.89
CA LYS A 110 -4.50 25.35 -19.16
C LYS A 110 -5.48 26.50 -18.86
N ILE A 111 -5.44 27.03 -17.65
CA ILE A 111 -6.29 28.12 -17.15
C ILE A 111 -5.46 29.14 -16.39
N LYS A 112 -6.05 30.30 -16.04
CA LYS A 112 -5.40 31.31 -15.19
C LYS A 112 -4.96 30.69 -13.86
N ARG A 113 -3.84 31.17 -13.33
CA ARG A 113 -3.20 30.64 -12.12
C ARG A 113 -4.16 30.58 -10.93
N GLU A 114 -4.94 31.63 -10.71
CA GLU A 114 -5.85 31.76 -9.57
C GLU A 114 -6.97 30.72 -9.63
N ARG A 115 -7.53 30.48 -10.84
CA ARG A 115 -8.52 29.41 -11.04
C ARG A 115 -7.91 28.03 -10.86
N TRP A 116 -6.68 27.84 -11.31
CA TRP A 116 -5.97 26.58 -11.13
C TRP A 116 -5.70 26.29 -9.65
N GLU A 117 -5.22 27.28 -8.89
CA GLU A 117 -4.98 27.16 -7.45
C GLU A 117 -6.29 26.84 -6.71
N CYS A 118 -7.39 27.56 -7.01
CA CYS A 118 -8.70 27.28 -6.43
C CYS A 118 -9.17 25.84 -6.71
N HIS A 119 -9.02 25.36 -7.95
CA HIS A 119 -9.36 23.98 -8.31
C HIS A 119 -8.49 22.96 -7.58
N LEU A 120 -7.18 23.20 -7.48
CA LEU A 120 -6.25 22.35 -6.75
C LEU A 120 -6.62 22.26 -5.27
N TYR A 121 -6.88 23.39 -4.61
CA TYR A 121 -7.31 23.40 -3.21
C TYR A 121 -8.63 22.66 -3.02
N GLY A 122 -9.61 22.85 -3.91
CA GLY A 122 -10.86 22.10 -3.88
C GLY A 122 -10.66 20.59 -4.00
N GLN A 123 -9.75 20.15 -4.88
CA GLN A 123 -9.37 18.73 -5.00
C GLN A 123 -8.67 18.21 -3.73
N LEU A 124 -7.76 18.98 -3.15
CA LEU A 124 -7.05 18.59 -1.92
C LEU A 124 -8.00 18.49 -0.73
N ILE A 125 -8.92 19.43 -0.56
CA ILE A 125 -9.97 19.39 0.47
C ILE A 125 -10.87 18.17 0.25
N SER A 126 -11.28 17.91 -0.99
CA SER A 126 -12.06 16.72 -1.34
C SER A 126 -11.33 15.43 -0.98
N ILE A 127 -10.04 15.32 -1.29
CA ILE A 127 -9.19 14.17 -0.94
C ILE A 127 -9.12 14.01 0.58
N LEU A 128 -8.90 15.11 1.31
CA LEU A 128 -8.80 15.11 2.77
C LEU A 128 -10.09 14.60 3.40
N LEU A 129 -11.25 15.15 3.01
CA LEU A 129 -12.56 14.74 3.53
C LEU A 129 -12.84 13.25 3.26
N CYS A 130 -12.63 12.80 2.02
CA CYS A 130 -12.81 11.39 1.64
C CYS A 130 -11.91 10.47 2.46
N SER A 131 -10.64 10.84 2.62
CA SER A 131 -9.65 10.03 3.34
C SER A 131 -9.99 9.97 4.83
N SER A 132 -10.36 11.09 5.44
CA SER A 132 -10.77 11.15 6.85
C SER A 132 -11.98 10.27 7.14
N ILE A 133 -13.04 10.35 6.31
CA ILE A 133 -14.22 9.49 6.45
C ILE A 133 -13.83 8.02 6.26
N MET A 134 -13.00 7.70 5.25
CA MET A 134 -12.54 6.34 5.00
C MET A 134 -11.79 5.76 6.20
N PHE A 135 -10.86 6.51 6.79
CA PHE A 135 -10.11 6.07 7.96
C PHE A 135 -11.03 5.82 9.16
N GLN A 136 -11.96 6.73 9.44
CA GLN A 136 -12.93 6.54 10.53
C GLN A 136 -13.82 5.32 10.30
N MET A 137 -14.36 5.15 9.08
CA MET A 137 -15.18 4.00 8.72
C MET A 137 -14.41 2.67 8.82
N ARG A 138 -13.13 2.66 8.40
CA ARG A 138 -12.25 1.50 8.55
C ARG A 138 -12.06 1.14 10.02
N GLN A 139 -11.77 2.12 10.88
CA GLN A 139 -11.59 1.87 12.31
C GLN A 139 -12.87 1.30 12.94
N LEU A 140 -14.03 1.89 12.64
CA LEU A 140 -15.33 1.40 13.13
C LEU A 140 -15.64 -0.02 12.65
N LEU A 141 -15.36 -0.34 11.38
CA LEU A 141 -15.57 -1.69 10.84
C LEU A 141 -14.60 -2.71 11.45
N LEU A 142 -13.37 -2.31 11.73
CA LEU A 142 -12.40 -3.16 12.42
C LEU A 142 -12.85 -3.43 13.86
N MET A 143 -13.23 -2.40 14.62
CA MET A 143 -13.68 -2.54 16.00
C MET A 143 -14.96 -3.37 16.12
N LYS A 144 -16.00 -3.04 15.33
CA LYS A 144 -17.33 -3.65 15.47
C LYS A 144 -17.50 -4.99 14.76
N LYS A 145 -16.79 -5.20 13.64
CA LYS A 145 -17.00 -6.36 12.75
C LYS A 145 -15.73 -7.13 12.44
N LYS A 146 -14.57 -6.68 12.93
CA LYS A 146 -13.26 -7.31 12.66
C LYS A 146 -13.02 -7.48 11.15
N ARG A 147 -13.35 -6.46 10.34
CA ARG A 147 -13.19 -6.51 8.87
C ARG A 147 -12.19 -5.47 8.39
N GLU A 148 -11.33 -5.88 7.45
CA GLU A 148 -10.45 -4.96 6.73
C GLU A 148 -11.18 -4.30 5.56
N LEU A 149 -11.17 -2.96 5.54
CA LEU A 149 -11.77 -2.14 4.50
C LEU A 149 -10.75 -1.78 3.42
N SER A 150 -11.08 -2.04 2.15
CA SER A 150 -10.26 -1.64 1.00
C SER A 150 -10.27 -0.14 0.81
N GLU A 151 -9.10 0.49 0.90
CA GLU A 151 -8.87 1.92 0.68
C GLU A 151 -9.45 2.40 -0.65
N TYR A 152 -9.11 1.71 -1.74
CA TYR A 152 -9.52 2.08 -3.09
C TYR A 152 -11.05 1.99 -3.27
N LYS A 153 -11.68 0.89 -2.82
CA LYS A 153 -13.14 0.73 -2.93
C LYS A 153 -13.90 1.72 -2.03
N ALA A 154 -13.41 1.94 -0.80
CA ALA A 154 -14.05 2.81 0.15
C ALA A 154 -14.05 4.26 -0.33
N ILE A 155 -12.91 4.76 -0.80
CA ILE A 155 -12.82 6.14 -1.29
C ILE A 155 -13.71 6.37 -2.50
N TYR A 156 -13.82 5.38 -3.40
CA TYR A 156 -14.78 5.42 -4.51
C TYR A 156 -16.22 5.60 -4.01
N MET A 157 -16.68 4.72 -3.11
CA MET A 157 -18.04 4.78 -2.56
C MET A 157 -18.30 6.05 -1.75
N ILE A 158 -17.33 6.52 -0.96
CA ILE A 158 -17.47 7.74 -0.14
C ILE A 158 -17.56 8.98 -1.03
N LYS A 159 -16.78 9.02 -2.11
CA LYS A 159 -16.81 10.14 -3.06
C LYS A 159 -18.22 10.31 -3.65
N ASP A 160 -18.90 9.24 -4.00
CA ASP A 160 -20.27 9.29 -4.54
C ASP A 160 -21.28 9.85 -3.50
N TYR A 161 -20.97 9.76 -2.21
CA TYR A 161 -21.79 10.29 -1.12
C TYR A 161 -21.56 11.77 -0.82
N PHE A 162 -20.62 12.44 -1.48
CA PHE A 162 -20.27 13.84 -1.16
C PHE A 162 -21.44 14.81 -1.23
N LEU A 163 -22.27 14.71 -2.28
CA LEU A 163 -23.42 15.59 -2.42
C LEU A 163 -24.43 15.37 -1.28
N LEU A 164 -24.67 14.10 -0.92
CA LEU A 164 -25.58 13.75 0.18
C LEU A 164 -25.06 14.22 1.54
N LEU A 165 -23.75 14.08 1.78
CA LEU A 165 -23.11 14.57 3.00
C LEU A 165 -23.22 16.09 3.10
N PHE A 166 -22.97 16.81 2.01
CA PHE A 166 -23.10 18.26 1.96
C PHE A 166 -24.53 18.72 2.25
N GLN A 167 -25.53 18.09 1.62
CA GLN A 167 -26.95 18.38 1.88
C GLN A 167 -27.36 18.07 3.32
N ALA A 168 -26.85 16.98 3.89
CA ALA A 168 -27.16 16.59 5.25
C ALA A 168 -26.57 17.55 6.29
N ILE A 169 -25.34 18.03 6.07
CA ILE A 169 -24.70 19.05 6.94
C ILE A 169 -25.52 20.34 7.01
N GLN A 170 -26.17 20.73 5.91
CA GLN A 170 -26.97 21.96 5.86
C GLN A 170 -28.32 21.86 6.60
N LYS A 171 -28.83 20.64 6.82
CA LYS A 171 -30.13 20.42 7.45
C LYS A 171 -30.02 20.33 8.96
N ASP A 172 -29.50 19.20 9.46
CA ASP A 172 -29.32 18.93 10.88
C ASP A 172 -28.37 17.75 11.12
N THR A 173 -28.02 17.54 12.39
CA THR A 173 -27.11 16.48 12.82
C THR A 173 -27.72 15.07 12.71
N GLN A 174 -29.06 14.95 12.76
CA GLN A 174 -29.74 13.66 12.66
C GLN A 174 -29.71 13.13 11.21
N GLU A 175 -29.98 13.97 10.22
CA GLU A 175 -29.87 13.63 8.81
C GLU A 175 -28.44 13.24 8.43
N LEU A 176 -27.45 13.98 8.95
CA LEU A 176 -26.04 13.61 8.76
C LEU A 176 -25.75 12.22 9.33
N SER A 177 -26.25 11.92 10.53
CA SER A 177 -26.08 10.59 11.13
C SER A 177 -26.73 9.48 10.29
N LYS A 178 -27.91 9.70 9.73
CA LYS A 178 -28.61 8.75 8.85
C LYS A 178 -27.80 8.46 7.58
N VAL A 179 -27.26 9.50 6.94
CA VAL A 179 -26.42 9.35 5.74
C VAL A 179 -25.13 8.59 6.07
N LEU A 180 -24.48 8.91 7.19
CA LEU A 180 -23.27 8.22 7.63
C LEU A 180 -23.52 6.74 7.98
N LEU A 181 -24.64 6.43 8.63
CA LEU A 181 -25.05 5.05 8.91
C LEU A 181 -25.35 4.27 7.62
N ARG A 182 -26.02 4.88 6.66
CA ARG A 182 -26.24 4.29 5.33
C ARG A 182 -24.92 4.00 4.62
N LEU A 183 -24.00 4.96 4.63
CA LEU A 183 -22.65 4.81 4.08
C LEU A 183 -21.90 3.68 4.77
N PHE A 184 -21.95 3.60 6.11
CA PHE A 184 -21.32 2.52 6.87
C PHE A 184 -21.83 1.14 6.43
N ASN A 185 -23.14 0.96 6.29
CA ASN A 185 -23.75 -0.29 5.85
C ASN A 185 -23.32 -0.66 4.42
N LEU A 186 -23.26 0.31 3.51
CA LEU A 186 -22.77 0.10 2.15
C LEU A 186 -21.30 -0.35 2.14
N LEU A 187 -20.45 0.34 2.89
CA LEU A 187 -19.03 0.00 3.03
C LEU A 187 -18.84 -1.39 3.66
N GLN A 188 -19.69 -1.77 4.62
CA GLN A 188 -19.66 -3.09 5.24
C GLN A 188 -19.93 -4.21 4.24
N GLN A 189 -20.87 -4.01 3.31
CA GLN A 189 -21.27 -5.01 2.32
C GLN A 189 -20.24 -5.09 1.18
N ASN A 190 -19.84 -3.95 0.62
CA ASN A 190 -19.12 -3.89 -0.66
C ASN A 190 -17.63 -3.53 -0.52
N GLY A 191 -17.24 -2.94 0.61
CA GLY A 191 -15.90 -2.39 0.84
C GLY A 191 -14.85 -3.40 1.30
N ARG A 192 -15.20 -4.67 1.50
CA ARG A 192 -14.26 -5.70 1.98
C ARG A 192 -13.02 -5.78 1.09
N LYS A 193 -11.85 -5.80 1.73
CA LYS A 193 -10.57 -6.02 1.05
C LYS A 193 -10.48 -7.45 0.56
N SER A 194 -10.10 -7.59 -0.71
CA SER A 194 -9.87 -8.90 -1.32
C SER A 194 -8.53 -9.45 -0.85
N HIS A 195 -8.53 -10.70 -0.40
CA HIS A 195 -7.33 -11.43 -0.04
C HIS A 195 -6.84 -12.21 -1.25
N ARG A 196 -5.54 -12.20 -1.52
CA ARG A 196 -4.94 -13.02 -2.57
C ARG A 196 -4.26 -14.19 -1.88
N TYR A 197 -4.48 -15.39 -2.41
CA TYR A 197 -3.85 -16.62 -1.93
C TYR A 197 -2.34 -16.42 -1.71
N GLU A 198 -1.84 -16.84 -0.55
CA GLU A 198 -0.45 -16.72 -0.07
C GLU A 198 0.11 -15.29 0.10
N LYS A 199 -0.71 -14.23 -0.02
CA LYS A 199 -0.25 -12.85 0.14
C LYS A 199 -0.77 -12.24 1.44
N LYS A 200 0.18 -11.83 2.29
CA LYS A 200 -0.10 -11.03 3.47
C LYS A 200 -0.71 -9.68 3.08
N THR A 201 -1.77 -9.31 3.78
CA THR A 201 -2.36 -7.97 3.75
C THR A 201 -1.58 -7.02 4.67
N VAL A 202 -1.97 -5.74 4.66
CA VAL A 202 -1.39 -4.75 5.57
C VAL A 202 -1.68 -5.13 7.03
N PHE A 203 -2.89 -5.62 7.30
CA PHE A 203 -3.26 -6.04 8.65
C PHE A 203 -2.50 -7.28 9.09
N ASP A 204 -2.23 -8.22 8.17
CA ASP A 204 -1.41 -9.41 8.47
C ASP A 204 0.05 -9.02 8.81
N ILE A 205 0.63 -8.05 8.09
CA ILE A 205 2.00 -7.58 8.34
C ILE A 205 2.08 -6.80 9.65
N LEU A 206 1.06 -5.98 9.97
CA LEU A 206 1.01 -5.18 11.19
C LEU A 206 0.51 -5.94 12.42
N GLY A 207 0.16 -7.23 12.29
CA GLY A 207 -0.35 -8.05 13.40
C GLY A 207 -1.72 -7.61 13.92
N VAL A 208 -2.53 -6.94 13.09
CA VAL A 208 -3.87 -6.48 13.49
C VAL A 208 -4.83 -7.67 13.45
N VAL A 209 -5.56 -7.93 14.55
CA VAL A 209 -6.52 -9.04 14.63
C VAL A 209 -7.82 -8.70 13.90
N TYR A 210 -8.19 -9.52 12.90
CA TYR A 210 -9.44 -9.42 12.15
C TYR A 210 -9.98 -10.80 11.72
N ASN A 211 -11.15 -10.87 11.09
CA ASN A 211 -11.87 -12.14 10.81
C ASN A 211 -11.04 -13.18 10.04
N CYS A 212 -10.10 -12.77 9.17
CA CYS A 212 -9.28 -13.72 8.42
C CYS A 212 -8.22 -14.39 9.32
N THR A 213 -7.65 -13.64 10.29
CA THR A 213 -6.76 -14.21 11.30
C THR A 213 -7.50 -15.06 12.35
N LEU A 214 -8.82 -14.91 12.46
CA LEU A 214 -9.66 -15.70 13.38
C LEU A 214 -10.06 -17.05 12.79
N SER A 215 -10.26 -17.15 11.46
CA SER A 215 -10.62 -18.42 10.81
C SER A 215 -9.48 -19.44 10.83
N ASP A 216 -8.22 -18.99 10.79
CA ASP A 216 -7.05 -19.89 10.85
C ASP A 216 -6.81 -20.44 12.27
N ASN A 217 -7.25 -19.71 13.31
CA ASN A 217 -7.13 -20.15 14.71
C ASN A 217 -8.25 -21.09 15.19
N GLN A 218 -9.30 -21.31 14.38
CA GLN A 218 -10.37 -22.28 14.69
C GLN A 218 -10.11 -23.67 14.07
N ALA A 219 -8.99 -23.84 13.36
CA ALA A 219 -8.59 -25.08 12.70
C ALA A 219 -7.36 -25.75 13.36
N ALA A 220 -7.15 -25.51 14.66
CA ALA A 220 -6.13 -26.17 15.47
C ALA A 220 -6.79 -27.01 16.58
#